data_AF-A0A137NZ24-F1
#
_entry.id   AF-A0A137NZ24-F1
#
_cell.length_a   1.000
_cell.length_b   1.000
_cell.length_c   1.000
_cell.angle_alpha   90.00
_cell.angle_beta   90.00
_cell.angle_gamma   90.00
#
_symmetry.space_group_name_H-M   'P 1'
#
loop_
_entity.id
_entity.type
_entity.pdbx_description
1 polymer ?
#
loop_
_entity_poly.entity_id
_entity_poly.type
_entity_poly.pdbx_seq_one_letter_code
_entity_poly.pdbx_strand_id
1 'polypeptide(L)'
;TAVSTLTEVISQDFKSFGSVTWIAGAYLLTTVAFTPLFGKISDIFGRKPIELLCIALFTIGSLGCALSTSMTMLIIFRAIAGIGGGGLISLSFIMVSDVIPIENRSTYLGIISTTFAISQIVGPIIGGALANVNWR
;
A
#
# COMPACT_ATOMS: atom_id res chain seq x y z
N THR A 1 1.04 0.14 8.45
CA THR A 1 1.59 1.12 9.40
C THR A 1 0.51 1.98 10.07
N ALA A 2 -0.39 2.66 9.33
CA ALA A 2 -1.61 3.26 9.93
C ALA A 2 -2.69 2.20 10.26
N VAL A 3 -2.82 1.19 9.41
CA VAL A 3 -3.76 0.08 9.63
C VAL A 3 -3.35 -0.77 10.83
N SER A 4 -2.05 -1.01 11.00
CA SER A 4 -1.51 -1.86 12.06
C SER A 4 -1.84 -1.32 13.46
N THR A 5 -1.94 0.00 13.62
CA THR A 5 -2.37 0.64 14.87
C THR A 5 -3.88 0.60 15.07
N LEU A 6 -4.66 0.51 13.98
CA LEU A 6 -6.12 0.40 14.01
C LEU A 6 -6.62 -1.05 14.17
N THR A 7 -5.72 -2.02 13.98
CA THR A 7 -6.00 -3.46 14.02
C THR A 7 -6.76 -3.89 15.28
N GLU A 8 -6.41 -3.35 16.45
CA GLU A 8 -7.08 -3.68 17.72
C GLU A 8 -8.51 -3.12 17.79
N VAL A 9 -8.70 -1.88 17.36
CA VAL A 9 -10.03 -1.23 17.30
C VAL A 9 -10.94 -1.93 16.30
N ILE A 10 -10.42 -2.24 15.11
CA ILE A 10 -11.12 -3.01 14.07
C ILE A 10 -11.49 -4.41 14.58
N SER A 11 -10.59 -5.06 15.33
CA SER A 11 -10.86 -6.38 15.92
C SER A 11 -11.97 -6.33 16.97
N GLN A 12 -12.03 -5.27 17.78
CA GLN A 12 -13.08 -5.08 18.77
C GLN A 12 -14.43 -4.79 18.11
N ASP A 13 -14.46 -3.96 17.06
CA ASP A 13 -15.67 -3.59 16.33
C ASP A 13 -16.31 -4.79 15.60
N PHE A 14 -15.49 -5.65 14.98
CA PHE A 14 -15.97 -6.81 14.24
C PHE A 14 -16.10 -8.09 15.06
N LYS A 15 -15.73 -8.08 16.35
CA LYS A 15 -15.72 -9.25 17.26
C LYS A 15 -15.05 -10.51 16.67
N SER A 16 -14.10 -10.34 15.75
CA SER A 16 -13.44 -11.45 15.03
C SER A 16 -11.92 -11.35 15.18
N PHE A 17 -11.40 -11.91 16.26
CA PHE A 17 -9.96 -11.90 16.58
C PHE A 17 -9.13 -12.83 15.66
N GLY A 18 -9.75 -13.87 15.09
CA GLY A 18 -9.04 -14.85 14.25
C GLY A 18 -8.68 -14.34 12.84
N SER A 19 -9.43 -13.37 12.31
CA SER A 19 -9.24 -12.85 10.94
C SER A 19 -8.34 -11.63 10.86
N VAL A 20 -7.90 -11.10 12.01
CA VAL A 20 -7.11 -9.88 12.12
C VAL A 20 -5.76 -10.00 11.42
N THR A 21 -5.11 -11.16 11.55
CA THR A 21 -3.84 -11.48 10.88
C THR A 21 -3.96 -11.38 9.35
N TRP A 22 -5.14 -11.69 8.79
CA TRP A 22 -5.37 -11.62 7.35
C TRP A 22 -5.46 -10.20 6.80
N ILE A 23 -5.66 -9.19 7.65
CA ILE A 23 -5.66 -7.78 7.21
C ILE A 23 -4.27 -7.39 6.69
N ALA A 24 -3.23 -7.67 7.48
CA ALA A 24 -1.85 -7.44 7.08
C ALA A 24 -1.37 -8.52 6.09
N GLY A 25 -1.75 -9.78 6.33
CA GLY A 25 -1.37 -10.91 5.50
C GLY A 25 -1.84 -10.79 4.06
N ALA A 26 -3.10 -10.43 3.81
CA ALA A 26 -3.62 -10.30 2.45
C ALA A 26 -2.95 -9.17 1.67
N TYR A 27 -2.68 -8.03 2.33
CA TYR A 27 -1.95 -6.92 1.71
C TYR A 27 -0.53 -7.34 1.35
N LEU A 28 0.22 -7.95 2.27
CA LEU A 28 1.60 -8.36 2.03
C LEU A 28 1.69 -9.46 0.97
N LEU A 29 0.81 -10.46 1.03
CA LEU A 29 0.78 -11.58 0.10
C LEU A 29 0.55 -11.10 -1.34
N THR A 30 -0.45 -10.24 -1.54
CA THR A 30 -0.72 -9.66 -2.86
C THR A 30 0.37 -8.70 -3.31
N THR A 31 0.90 -7.87 -2.42
CA THR A 31 2.05 -7.02 -2.71
C THR A 31 3.20 -7.86 -3.27
N VAL A 32 3.67 -8.86 -2.52
CA VAL A 32 4.81 -9.70 -2.91
C VAL A 32 4.54 -10.48 -4.21
N ALA A 33 3.32 -11.02 -4.38
CA ALA A 33 2.97 -11.79 -5.57
C ALA A 33 2.92 -10.92 -6.85
N PHE A 34 2.44 -9.68 -6.75
CA PHE A 34 2.21 -8.83 -7.92
C PHE A 34 3.36 -7.86 -8.24
N THR A 35 4.25 -7.57 -7.28
CA THR A 35 5.45 -6.75 -7.52
C THR A 35 6.26 -7.17 -8.77
N PRO A 36 6.67 -8.45 -8.95
CA PRO A 36 7.43 -8.85 -10.13
C PRO A 36 6.59 -8.83 -11.42
N LEU A 37 5.27 -9.02 -11.29
CA LEU A 37 4.35 -9.01 -12.41
C LEU A 37 4.24 -7.61 -13.01
N PHE A 38 4.09 -6.58 -12.17
CA PHE A 38 4.03 -5.18 -12.62
C PHE A 38 5.34 -4.72 -13.29
N GLY A 39 6.48 -5.22 -12.83
CA GLY A 39 7.77 -4.99 -13.51
C GLY A 39 7.70 -5.39 -14.99
N LYS A 40 7.36 -6.65 -15.27
CA LYS A 40 7.25 -7.16 -16.65
C LYS A 40 6.15 -6.48 -17.46
N ILE A 41 4.98 -6.24 -16.85
CA ILE A 41 3.85 -5.59 -17.54
C ILE A 41 4.24 -4.17 -17.95
N SER A 42 4.97 -3.45 -17.11
CA SER A 42 5.41 -2.09 -17.42
C SER A 42 6.51 -2.01 -18.48
N ASP A 43 7.28 -3.09 -18.69
CA ASP A 43 8.21 -3.17 -19.82
C ASP A 43 7.46 -3.26 -21.16
N ILE A 44 6.29 -3.90 -21.18
CA ILE A 44 5.50 -4.14 -22.41
C ILE A 44 4.58 -2.96 -22.73
N PHE A 45 3.82 -2.48 -21.75
CA PHE A 45 2.79 -1.46 -21.94
C PHE A 45 3.29 -0.03 -21.65
N GLY A 46 4.53 0.11 -21.19
CA GLY A 46 5.14 1.38 -20.79
C GLY A 46 4.95 1.70 -19.31
N ARG A 47 5.90 2.49 -18.76
CA ARG A 47 5.97 2.81 -17.32
C ARG A 47 4.78 3.62 -16.83
N LYS A 48 4.49 4.75 -17.49
CA LYS A 48 3.46 5.72 -17.08
C LYS A 48 2.02 5.16 -16.96
N PRO A 49 1.48 4.42 -17.96
CA PRO A 49 0.10 3.91 -17.86
C PRO A 49 -0.05 2.86 -16.76
N ILE A 50 0.97 2.02 -16.54
CA ILE A 50 0.94 1.02 -15.49
C ILE A 50 1.06 1.67 -14.10
N GLU A 51 1.88 2.70 -13.94
CA GLU A 51 1.95 3.47 -12.69
C GLU A 51 0.59 4.08 -12.34
N LEU A 52 -0.10 4.70 -13.32
CA LEU A 52 -1.44 5.25 -13.11
C LEU A 52 -2.47 4.18 -12.75
N LEU A 53 -2.37 2.99 -13.33
CA LEU A 53 -3.22 1.84 -12.98
C LEU A 53 -2.98 1.39 -11.54
N CYS A 54 -1.72 1.32 -11.10
CA CYS A 54 -1.38 0.99 -9.72
C CYS A 54 -1.92 2.04 -8.73
N ILE A 55 -1.84 3.34 -9.06
CA ILE A 55 -2.44 4.43 -8.28
C ILE A 55 -3.96 4.23 -8.17
N ALA A 56 -4.63 3.94 -9.30
CA ALA A 56 -6.08 3.74 -9.33
C ALA A 56 -6.50 2.54 -8.47
N LEU A 57 -5.83 1.39 -8.60
CA LEU A 57 -6.10 0.20 -7.79
C LEU A 57 -5.88 0.45 -6.29
N PHE A 58 -4.77 1.13 -5.94
CA PHE A 58 -4.48 1.47 -4.55
C PHE A 58 -5.54 2.40 -3.95
N THR A 59 -5.99 3.39 -4.74
CA THR A 59 -7.01 4.35 -4.31
C THR A 59 -8.37 3.67 -4.12
N ILE A 60 -8.80 2.84 -5.08
CA ILE A 60 -10.06 2.09 -4.99
C ILE A 60 -10.02 1.11 -3.81
N GLY A 61 -8.91 0.39 -3.64
CA GLY A 61 -8.73 -0.52 -2.50
C GLY A 61 -8.77 0.23 -1.16
N SER A 62 -8.15 1.40 -1.07
CA SER A 62 -8.15 2.23 0.14
C SER A 62 -9.54 2.78 0.47
N LEU A 63 -10.27 3.29 -0.52
CA LEU A 63 -11.66 3.73 -0.37
C LEU A 63 -12.58 2.57 0.05
N GLY A 64 -12.41 1.39 -0.55
CA GLY A 64 -13.16 0.20 -0.18
C GLY A 64 -12.89 -0.25 1.26
N CYS A 65 -11.68 -0.04 1.77
CA CYS A 65 -11.36 -0.30 3.18
C CYS A 65 -12.12 0.65 4.13
N ALA A 66 -12.19 1.95 3.81
CA ALA A 66 -12.91 2.94 4.63
C ALA A 66 -14.43 2.67 4.67
N LEU A 67 -14.99 2.23 3.54
CA LEU A 67 -16.41 1.90 3.40
C LEU A 67 -16.77 0.49 3.88
N SER A 68 -15.79 -0.33 4.26
CA SER A 68 -16.04 -1.74 4.59
C SER A 68 -16.95 -1.90 5.82
N THR A 69 -17.91 -2.82 5.72
CA THR A 69 -18.90 -3.12 6.77
C THR A 69 -18.73 -4.52 7.36
N SER A 70 -17.73 -5.27 6.90
CA SER A 70 -17.41 -6.62 7.35
C SER A 70 -15.91 -6.89 7.23
N MET A 71 -15.38 -7.71 8.14
CA MET A 71 -13.98 -8.13 8.15
C MET A 71 -13.54 -8.76 6.83
N THR A 72 -14.37 -9.62 6.23
CA THR A 72 -14.05 -10.26 4.94
C THR A 72 -13.95 -9.24 3.82
N MET A 73 -14.85 -8.25 3.81
CA MET A 73 -14.84 -7.16 2.83
C MET A 73 -13.57 -6.31 2.97
N LEU A 74 -13.18 -6.00 4.21
CA LEU A 74 -11.94 -5.29 4.51
C LEU A 74 -10.71 -6.06 4.02
N ILE A 75 -10.65 -7.37 4.25
CA ILE A 75 -9.54 -8.23 3.77
C ILE A 75 -9.46 -8.24 2.24
N ILE A 76 -10.60 -8.34 1.54
CA ILE A 76 -10.66 -8.31 0.07
C ILE A 76 -10.16 -6.96 -0.46
N PHE A 77 -10.62 -5.84 0.09
CA PHE A 77 -10.14 -4.52 -0.33
C PHE A 77 -8.67 -4.29 0.02
N ARG A 78 -8.17 -4.91 1.10
CA ARG A 78 -6.73 -4.90 1.41
C ARG A 78 -5.90 -5.71 0.42
N ALA A 79 -6.42 -6.83 -0.07
CA ALA A 79 -5.80 -7.57 -1.16
C ALA A 79 -5.72 -6.70 -2.43
N ILE A 80 -6.80 -5.99 -2.78
CA ILE A 80 -6.81 -5.08 -3.94
C ILE A 80 -5.81 -3.93 -3.76
N ALA A 81 -5.77 -3.33 -2.56
CA ALA A 81 -4.82 -2.27 -2.24
C ALA A 81 -3.37 -2.79 -2.29
N GLY A 82 -3.11 -4.04 -1.88
CA GLY A 82 -1.79 -4.66 -1.94
C GLY A 82 -1.30 -4.90 -3.38
N ILE A 83 -2.20 -5.28 -4.29
CA ILE A 83 -1.90 -5.35 -5.73
C ILE A 83 -1.38 -3.98 -6.22
N GLY A 84 -2.11 -2.89 -5.94
CA GLY A 84 -1.67 -1.54 -6.32
C GLY A 84 -0.38 -1.12 -5.62
N GLY A 85 -0.26 -1.38 -4.31
CA GLY A 85 0.87 -0.94 -3.49
C GLY A 85 2.21 -1.56 -3.88
N GLY A 86 2.24 -2.84 -4.25
CA GLY A 86 3.46 -3.49 -4.74
C GLY A 86 3.95 -2.92 -6.06
N GLY A 87 3.02 -2.64 -6.98
CA GLY A 87 3.31 -2.00 -8.26
C GLY A 87 3.88 -0.59 -8.07
N LEU A 88 3.24 0.24 -7.24
CA LEU A 88 3.68 1.63 -6.98
C LEU A 88 5.13 1.70 -6.51
N ILE A 89 5.49 0.89 -5.50
CA ILE A 89 6.85 0.92 -4.95
C ILE A 89 7.85 0.51 -6.03
N SER A 90 7.64 -0.64 -6.68
CA SER A 90 8.59 -1.14 -7.67
C SER A 90 8.73 -0.23 -8.89
N LEU A 91 7.62 0.26 -9.43
CA LEU A 91 7.62 1.12 -10.62
C LEU A 91 8.19 2.49 -10.33
N SER A 92 7.96 3.05 -9.14
CA SER A 92 8.62 4.29 -8.71
C SER A 92 10.15 4.15 -8.72
N PHE A 93 10.69 3.02 -8.21
CA PHE A 93 12.12 2.74 -8.27
C PHE A 93 12.66 2.56 -9.69
N ILE A 94 11.89 1.88 -10.54
CA ILE A 94 12.25 1.66 -11.95
C ILE A 94 12.23 2.97 -12.73
N MET A 95 11.21 3.81 -12.56
CA MET A 95 11.10 5.10 -13.27
C MET A 95 12.23 6.05 -12.91
N VAL A 96 12.62 6.15 -11.64
CA VAL A 96 13.79 6.94 -11.27
C VAL A 96 15.06 6.39 -11.92
N SER A 97 15.17 5.07 -12.04
CA SER A 97 16.29 4.48 -12.74
C SER A 97 16.27 4.81 -14.23
N ASP A 98 15.11 4.75 -14.88
CA ASP A 98 15.01 5.01 -16.33
C ASP A 98 15.21 6.50 -16.69
N VAL A 99 14.82 7.43 -15.82
CA VAL A 99 14.84 8.89 -16.10
C VAL A 99 16.12 9.56 -15.62
N ILE A 100 16.70 9.11 -14.50
CA ILE A 100 17.83 9.79 -13.85
C ILE A 100 19.16 9.14 -14.26
N PRO A 101 20.14 9.94 -14.71
CA PRO A 101 21.48 9.44 -15.03
C PRO A 101 22.16 8.83 -13.79
N ILE A 102 23.06 7.89 -14.01
CA ILE A 102 23.56 6.99 -12.97
C ILE A 102 24.29 7.72 -11.84
N GLU A 103 24.92 8.86 -12.14
CA GLU A 103 25.70 9.64 -11.15
C GLU A 103 24.79 10.26 -10.08
N ASN A 104 23.58 10.67 -10.45
CA ASN A 104 22.62 11.29 -9.54
C ASN A 104 21.61 10.30 -8.96
N ARG A 105 21.52 9.09 -9.52
CA ARG A 105 20.49 8.10 -9.17
C ARG A 105 20.47 7.77 -7.68
N SER A 106 21.64 7.68 -7.02
CA SER A 106 21.74 7.41 -5.58
C SER A 106 21.06 8.47 -4.72
N THR A 107 21.17 9.75 -5.09
CA THR A 107 20.51 10.86 -4.38
C THR A 107 19.00 10.79 -4.53
N TYR A 108 18.48 10.55 -5.74
CA TYR A 108 17.04 10.46 -5.98
C TYR A 108 16.42 9.22 -5.33
N LEU A 109 17.10 8.08 -5.38
CA LEU A 109 16.72 6.88 -4.65
C LEU A 109 16.74 7.10 -3.13
N GLY A 110 17.70 7.88 -2.64
CA GLY A 110 17.76 8.37 -1.26
C GLY A 110 16.51 9.20 -0.91
N ILE A 111 16.13 10.17 -1.74
CA ILE A 111 14.93 11.01 -1.53
C ILE A 111 13.65 10.16 -1.45
N ILE A 112 13.48 9.19 -2.34
CA ILE A 112 12.36 8.23 -2.28
C ILE A 112 12.37 7.48 -0.95
N SER A 113 13.53 6.97 -0.55
CA SER A 113 13.67 6.18 0.68
C SER A 113 13.40 7.02 1.93
N THR A 114 13.84 8.27 1.96
CA THR A 114 13.56 9.22 3.04
C THR A 114 12.06 9.55 3.11
N THR A 115 11.43 9.77 1.96
CA THR A 115 9.97 10.02 1.89
C THR A 115 9.19 8.83 2.43
N PHE A 116 9.63 7.61 2.10
CA PHE A 116 9.05 6.38 2.62
C PHE A 116 9.24 6.27 4.15
N ALA A 117 10.43 6.57 4.66
CA ALA A 117 10.72 6.59 6.09
C ALA A 117 9.85 7.60 6.85
N ILE A 118 9.71 8.83 6.34
CA ILE A 118 8.83 9.85 6.91
C ILE A 118 7.37 9.35 6.93
N SER A 119 6.92 8.77 5.81
CA SER A 119 5.56 8.22 5.71
C SER A 119 5.30 7.11 6.72
N GLN A 120 6.31 6.27 7.02
CA GLN A 120 6.23 5.22 8.04
C GLN A 120 6.12 5.77 9.47
N ILE A 121 6.64 6.97 9.73
CA ILE A 121 6.52 7.64 11.04
C ILE A 121 5.16 8.33 11.15
N VAL A 122 4.76 9.07 10.12
CA VAL A 122 3.52 9.85 10.11
C VAL A 122 2.29 8.95 10.09
N GLY A 123 2.33 7.83 9.37
CA GLY A 123 1.20 6.91 9.23
C GLY A 123 0.61 6.40 10.55
N PRO A 124 1.42 5.81 11.45
CA PRO A 124 0.98 5.39 12.79
C PRO A 124 0.44 6.52 13.67
N ILE A 125 1.02 7.72 13.57
CA ILE A 125 0.58 8.88 14.36
C ILE A 125 -0.84 9.26 13.95
N ILE A 126 -1.09 9.36 12.64
CA ILE A 126 -2.43 9.64 12.10
C ILE A 126 -3.38 8.48 12.41
N GLY A 127 -2.94 7.23 12.22
CA GLY A 127 -3.74 6.04 12.52
C GLY A 127 -4.15 5.96 13.99
N GLY A 128 -3.24 6.28 14.92
CA GLY A 128 -3.53 6.34 16.35
C GLY A 128 -4.44 7.51 16.74
N ALA A 129 -4.32 8.66 16.08
CA ALA A 129 -5.26 9.77 16.28
C ALA A 129 -6.69 9.40 15.82
N LEU A 130 -6.81 8.76 14.65
CA LEU A 130 -8.08 8.27 14.10
C LEU A 130 -8.70 7.15 14.96
N ALA A 131 -7.87 6.30 15.58
CA ALA A 131 -8.31 5.26 16.50
C ALA A 131 -9.16 5.80 17.68
N ASN A 132 -8.88 7.04 18.12
CA ASN A 132 -9.52 7.65 19.27
C ASN A 132 -10.84 8.39 18.95
N VAL A 133 -11.15 8.63 17.66
CA VAL A 133 -12.32 9.45 17.25
C VAL A 133 -13.31 8.62 16.43
N ASN A 134 -12.89 8.16 15.26
CA ASN A 134 -13.62 7.24 14.39
C ASN A 134 -12.59 6.70 13.39
N TRP A 135 -12.38 5.38 13.36
CA TRP A 135 -11.30 4.77 12.57
C TRP A 135 -11.60 4.69 11.07
N ARG A 136 -12.83 5.03 10.67
CA ARG A 136 -13.31 5.03 9.28
C ARG A 136 -12.89 6.28 8.52
#